data_AF-U3PYT2-F1
#
_entry.id   AF-U3PYT2-F1
#
_cell.length_a   1.000
_cell.length_b   1.000
_cell.length_c   1.000
_cell.angle_alpha   90.00
_cell.angle_beta   90.00
_cell.angle_gamma   90.00
#
_symmetry.space_group_name_H-M   'P 1'
#
loop_
_entity.id
_entity.type
_entity.pdbx_description
1 polymer ?
#
loop_
_entity_poly.entity_id
_entity_poly.type
_entity_poly.pdbx_seq_one_letter_code
_entity_poly.pdbx_strand_id
1 'polypeptide(L)'
;IKNYHPQTRVIIQILQSHNKVFLPKIPTWSWIGGDNIICFAELTLGFISQGCLVPGLCTFLTSLFVEQNRKISPKWPWQKYFFNGLKNKILTQRLSDDFAGMSFPEVSRLCFVKMHLLLIAIEQKPTVHGYCGLVLNPSAQVKLHKNTLGFFIAESAKEVRRAFFYCTSCHSDVHV
;
A
#
# COMPACT_ATOMS: atom_id res chain seq x y z
N ILE A 1 18.94 -20.66 -8.96
CA ILE A 1 18.45 -20.22 -7.62
C ILE A 1 17.41 -21.19 -7.08
N LYS A 2 16.18 -21.24 -7.60
CA LYS A 2 15.09 -22.08 -7.05
C LYS A 2 15.37 -23.59 -7.10
N ASN A 3 16.24 -24.05 -7.99
CA ASN A 3 16.72 -25.45 -8.02
C ASN A 3 17.68 -25.78 -6.84
N TYR A 4 18.48 -24.80 -6.41
CA TYR A 4 19.44 -24.97 -5.31
C TYR A 4 18.78 -24.74 -3.94
N HIS A 5 17.94 -23.71 -3.83
CA HIS A 5 17.19 -23.41 -2.61
C HIS A 5 15.73 -23.05 -2.95
N PRO A 6 14.80 -24.03 -2.93
CA PRO A 6 13.41 -23.84 -3.34
C PRO A 6 12.64 -22.79 -2.54
N GLN A 7 12.93 -22.65 -1.25
CA GLN A 7 12.20 -21.77 -0.34
C GLN A 7 12.66 -20.30 -0.39
N THR A 8 13.69 -19.98 -1.18
CA THR A 8 14.14 -18.59 -1.31
C THR A 8 13.10 -17.75 -2.03
N ARG A 9 12.78 -16.59 -1.44
CA ARG A 9 11.99 -15.54 -2.07
C ARG A 9 12.74 -14.91 -3.23
N VAL A 10 12.16 -14.93 -4.42
CA VAL A 10 12.75 -14.34 -5.63
C VAL A 10 11.86 -13.22 -6.15
N ILE A 11 12.43 -12.01 -6.27
CA ILE A 11 11.80 -10.88 -6.97
C ILE A 11 12.57 -10.65 -8.25
N ILE A 12 11.89 -10.75 -9.40
CA ILE A 12 12.52 -10.64 -10.72
C ILE A 12 11.90 -9.49 -11.51
N GLN A 13 12.75 -8.74 -12.21
CA GLN A 13 12.33 -7.74 -13.18
C GLN A 13 12.34 -8.33 -14.59
N ILE A 14 11.24 -8.16 -15.33
CA ILE A 14 11.13 -8.56 -16.74
C ILE A 14 10.79 -7.35 -17.60
N LEU A 15 11.25 -7.36 -18.85
CA LEU A 15 10.98 -6.27 -19.79
C LEU A 15 9.66 -6.46 -20.54
N GLN A 16 9.39 -7.68 -21.02
CA GLN A 16 8.22 -7.99 -21.84
C GLN A 16 7.17 -8.76 -21.04
N SER A 17 5.90 -8.36 -21.15
CA SER A 17 4.79 -8.95 -20.38
C SER A 17 4.52 -10.42 -20.71
N HIS A 18 4.73 -10.84 -21.97
CA HIS A 18 4.49 -12.22 -22.38
C HIS A 18 5.41 -13.23 -21.67
N ASN A 19 6.60 -12.81 -21.22
CA ASN A 19 7.52 -13.68 -20.48
C ASN A 19 7.04 -14.01 -19.06
N LYS A 20 6.07 -13.25 -18.52
CA LYS A 20 5.49 -13.46 -17.18
C LYS A 20 4.88 -14.85 -17.03
N VAL A 21 4.37 -15.44 -18.12
CA VAL A 21 3.67 -16.73 -18.14
C VAL A 21 4.61 -17.92 -17.85
N PHE A 22 5.92 -17.77 -18.06
CA PHE A 22 6.87 -18.87 -17.86
C PHE A 22 7.25 -19.09 -16.39
N LEU A 23 7.24 -18.04 -15.57
CA LEU A 23 7.70 -18.11 -14.18
C LEU A 23 6.77 -18.93 -13.26
N PRO A 24 5.43 -18.79 -13.33
CA PRO A 24 4.52 -19.65 -12.59
C PRO A 24 4.57 -21.13 -12.98
N LYS A 25 5.16 -21.47 -14.14
CA LYS A 25 5.34 -22.88 -14.55
C LYS A 25 6.48 -23.56 -13.80
N ILE A 26 7.33 -22.82 -13.11
CA ILE A 26 8.39 -23.38 -12.26
C ILE A 26 7.71 -23.98 -11.01
N PRO A 27 7.89 -25.27 -10.71
CA PRO A 27 7.11 -25.95 -9.66
C PRO A 27 7.33 -25.37 -8.25
N THR A 28 8.50 -24.77 -8.01
CA THR A 28 8.85 -24.17 -6.73
C THR A 28 8.50 -22.68 -6.65
N TRP A 29 7.96 -22.07 -7.71
CA TRP A 29 7.53 -20.68 -7.73
C TRP A 29 6.22 -20.51 -6.96
N SER A 30 6.21 -19.64 -5.95
CA SER A 30 5.03 -19.42 -5.12
C SER A 30 4.81 -17.94 -4.82
N TRP A 31 3.68 -17.40 -5.28
CA TRP A 31 3.21 -16.08 -4.92
C TRP A 31 2.99 -15.93 -3.41
N ILE A 32 2.52 -17.00 -2.76
CA ILE A 32 2.30 -17.06 -1.31
C ILE A 32 3.65 -17.02 -0.56
N GLY A 33 4.69 -17.64 -1.14
CA GLY A 33 6.07 -17.55 -0.65
C GLY A 33 6.74 -16.19 -0.87
N GLY A 34 6.04 -15.23 -1.48
CA GLY A 34 6.54 -13.89 -1.74
C GLY A 34 7.36 -13.77 -3.03
N ASP A 35 7.36 -14.78 -3.89
CA ASP A 35 7.96 -14.69 -5.24
C ASP A 35 7.15 -13.70 -6.07
N ASN A 36 7.80 -12.67 -6.62
CA ASN A 36 7.14 -11.57 -7.31
C ASN A 36 7.80 -11.27 -8.65
N ILE A 37 6.98 -10.90 -9.64
CA ILE A 37 7.41 -10.53 -10.98
C ILE A 37 7.07 -9.05 -11.20
N ILE A 38 8.09 -8.24 -11.42
CA ILE A 38 7.94 -6.82 -11.75
C ILE A 38 8.13 -6.67 -13.25
N CYS A 39 7.05 -6.49 -14.00
CA CYS A 39 7.14 -6.20 -15.43
C CYS A 39 7.27 -4.69 -15.66
N PHE A 40 8.42 -4.26 -16.18
CA PHE A 40 8.73 -2.84 -16.36
C PHE A 40 7.82 -2.19 -17.42
N ALA A 41 7.57 -2.86 -18.54
CA ALA A 41 6.67 -2.35 -19.58
C ALA A 41 5.22 -2.24 -19.07
N GLU A 42 4.73 -3.24 -18.32
CA GLU A 42 3.39 -3.25 -17.73
C GLU A 42 3.20 -2.08 -16.76
N LEU A 43 4.17 -1.85 -15.87
CA LEU A 43 4.12 -0.73 -14.92
C LEU A 43 4.23 0.64 -15.62
N THR A 44 5.14 0.78 -16.59
CA THR A 44 5.34 2.05 -17.29
C THR A 44 4.09 2.45 -18.07
N LEU A 45 3.55 1.55 -18.89
CA LEU A 45 2.32 1.80 -19.64
C LEU A 45 1.10 1.92 -18.73
N GLY A 46 1.06 1.17 -17.62
CA GLY A 46 0.04 1.29 -16.59
C GLY A 46 0.02 2.70 -15.97
N PHE A 47 1.17 3.24 -15.57
CA PHE A 47 1.25 4.59 -15.00
C PHE A 47 0.92 5.68 -16.01
N ILE A 48 1.36 5.55 -17.27
CA ILE A 48 1.00 6.48 -18.33
C ILE A 48 -0.52 6.46 -18.58
N SER A 49 -1.12 5.27 -18.67
CA SER A 49 -2.57 5.15 -18.93
C SER A 49 -3.41 5.75 -17.79
N GLN A 50 -3.01 5.55 -16.53
CA GLN A 50 -3.65 6.22 -15.39
C GLN A 50 -3.44 7.74 -15.41
N GLY A 51 -2.27 8.21 -15.88
CA GLY A 51 -1.99 9.63 -16.09
C GLY A 51 -2.87 10.28 -17.17
N CYS A 52 -3.35 9.52 -18.16
CA CYS A 52 -4.31 10.00 -19.15
C CYS A 52 -5.70 10.28 -18.55
N LEU A 53 -6.09 9.53 -17.51
CA LEU A 53 -7.37 9.73 -16.81
C LEU A 53 -7.29 10.88 -15.81
N VAL A 54 -6.19 10.96 -15.06
CA VAL A 54 -5.95 11.99 -14.04
C VAL A 54 -4.55 12.58 -14.23
N PRO A 55 -4.44 13.79 -14.82
CA PRO A 55 -3.16 14.46 -15.01
C PRO A 55 -2.39 14.59 -13.69
N GLY A 56 -1.10 14.21 -13.70
CA GLY A 56 -0.23 14.26 -12.52
C GLY A 56 -0.28 13.01 -11.61
N LEU A 57 -1.23 12.08 -11.81
CA LEU A 57 -1.33 10.86 -10.99
C LEU A 57 -0.08 9.98 -11.10
N CYS A 58 0.52 9.88 -12.29
CA CYS A 58 1.77 9.14 -12.49
C CYS A 58 2.90 9.70 -11.60
N THR A 59 3.08 11.03 -11.57
CA THR A 59 4.08 11.71 -10.72
C THR A 59 3.78 11.49 -9.23
N PHE A 60 2.50 11.55 -8.86
CA PHE A 60 2.09 11.28 -7.48
C PHE A 60 2.42 9.84 -7.06
N LEU A 61 2.00 8.82 -7.82
CA LEU A 61 2.26 7.42 -7.51
C LEU A 61 3.75 7.10 -7.47
N THR A 62 4.52 7.59 -8.43
CA THR A 62 5.98 7.38 -8.45
C THR A 62 6.66 8.01 -7.23
N SER A 63 6.20 9.17 -6.77
CA SER A 63 6.75 9.82 -5.56
C SER A 63 6.57 9.02 -4.26
N LEU A 64 5.53 8.16 -4.20
CA LEU A 64 5.26 7.33 -3.03
C LEU A 64 6.21 6.14 -2.89
N PHE A 65 6.91 5.74 -3.96
CA PHE A 65 7.87 4.63 -3.95
C PHE A 65 9.32 5.08 -4.05
N VAL A 66 9.59 6.26 -4.63
CA VAL A 66 10.94 6.78 -4.80
C VAL A 66 11.35 7.58 -3.57
N GLU A 67 12.49 7.25 -2.97
CA GLU A 67 13.09 8.01 -1.88
C GLU A 67 14.00 9.12 -2.44
N GLN A 68 13.77 10.37 -2.04
CA GLN A 68 14.66 11.48 -2.40
C GLN A 68 15.73 11.66 -1.33
N ASN A 69 16.95 11.24 -1.66
CA ASN A 69 18.12 11.37 -0.77
C ASN A 69 18.88 12.69 -0.93
N ARG A 70 18.41 13.60 -1.79
CA ARG A 70 19.07 14.89 -2.04
C ARG A 70 18.46 15.98 -1.18
N LYS A 71 19.29 16.65 -0.39
CA LYS A 71 18.91 17.88 0.31
C LYS A 71 18.72 18.98 -0.72
N ILE A 72 17.47 19.23 -1.10
CA ILE A 72 17.09 20.33 -1.98
C ILE A 72 16.58 21.46 -1.11
N SER A 73 17.16 22.66 -1.24
CA SER A 73 16.64 23.88 -0.63
C SER A 73 15.57 24.49 -1.55
N PRO A 74 14.28 24.44 -1.18
CA PRO A 74 13.23 25.05 -1.98
C PRO A 74 13.43 26.57 -2.03
N LYS A 75 13.44 27.13 -3.23
CA LYS A 75 13.51 28.59 -3.45
C LYS A 75 12.12 29.23 -3.47
N TRP A 76 11.12 28.49 -3.95
CA TRP A 76 9.76 29.00 -4.16
C TRP A 76 8.74 28.31 -3.24
N PRO A 77 7.62 28.98 -2.88
CA PRO A 77 6.59 28.39 -2.02
C PRO A 77 6.02 27.07 -2.55
N TRP A 78 5.76 26.97 -3.87
CA TRP A 78 5.23 25.74 -4.47
C TRP A 78 6.17 24.54 -4.30
N GLN A 79 7.49 24.79 -4.35
CA GLN A 79 8.50 23.74 -4.16
C GLN A 79 8.43 23.19 -2.75
N LYS A 80 8.24 24.06 -1.75
CA LYS A 80 8.09 23.64 -0.34
C LYS A 80 6.90 22.68 -0.18
N TYR A 81 5.75 23.00 -0.77
CA TYR A 81 4.58 22.12 -0.71
C TYR A 81 4.81 20.79 -1.45
N PHE A 82 5.41 20.85 -2.63
CA PHE A 82 5.75 19.65 -3.41
C PHE A 82 6.71 18.73 -2.65
N PHE A 83 7.84 19.26 -2.14
CA PHE A 83 8.82 18.50 -1.37
C PHE A 83 8.24 17.95 -0.06
N ASN A 84 7.30 18.65 0.57
CA ASN A 84 6.61 18.10 1.73
C ASN A 84 5.80 16.85 1.36
N GLY A 85 5.15 16.84 0.19
CA GLY A 85 4.43 15.68 -0.33
C GLY A 85 5.33 14.45 -0.54
N LEU A 86 6.57 14.64 -0.99
CA LEU A 86 7.52 13.56 -1.30
C LEU A 86 7.98 12.74 -0.10
N LYS A 87 7.76 13.25 1.13
CA LYS A 87 8.03 12.53 2.37
C LYS A 87 7.09 11.33 2.55
N ASN A 88 5.90 11.39 1.97
CA ASN A 88 4.91 10.34 2.11
C ASN A 88 5.31 9.09 1.32
N LYS A 89 5.01 7.92 1.91
CA LYS A 89 5.23 6.60 1.34
C LYS A 89 4.00 5.73 1.53
N ILE A 90 3.87 4.72 0.68
CA ILE A 90 2.89 3.64 0.90
C ILE A 90 3.45 2.69 1.95
N LEU A 91 2.72 2.55 3.05
CA LEU A 91 3.09 1.75 4.20
C LEU A 91 1.97 0.76 4.51
N THR A 92 2.35 -0.41 5.02
CA THR A 92 1.39 -1.44 5.42
C THR A 92 1.43 -1.61 6.93
N GLN A 93 0.26 -1.75 7.55
CA GLN A 93 0.14 -1.95 8.99
C GLN A 93 -1.15 -2.69 9.32
N ARG A 94 -1.06 -3.63 10.25
CA ARG A 94 -2.26 -4.29 10.80
C ARG A 94 -3.05 -3.28 11.62
N LEU A 95 -4.36 -3.30 11.43
CA LEU A 95 -5.30 -2.44 12.13
C LEU A 95 -5.57 -2.99 13.53
N SER A 96 -5.92 -2.10 14.48
CA SER A 96 -6.40 -2.48 15.80
C SER A 96 -7.66 -3.35 15.72
N ASP A 97 -7.80 -4.27 16.67
CA ASP A 97 -9.00 -5.11 16.79
C ASP A 97 -10.25 -4.30 17.17
N ASP A 98 -10.08 -3.09 17.70
CA ASP A 98 -11.19 -2.16 17.99
C ASP A 98 -11.90 -1.67 16.72
N PHE A 99 -11.26 -1.79 15.55
CA PHE A 99 -11.88 -1.48 14.27
C PHE A 99 -12.71 -2.64 13.70
N ALA A 100 -12.70 -3.82 14.35
CA ALA A 100 -13.44 -4.97 13.87
C ALA A 100 -14.96 -4.69 13.89
N GLY A 101 -15.63 -4.97 12.77
CA GLY A 101 -17.06 -4.74 12.59
C GLY A 101 -17.42 -3.33 12.09
N MET A 102 -16.49 -2.37 12.12
CA MET A 102 -16.67 -1.05 11.52
C MET A 102 -16.54 -1.12 10.00
N SER A 103 -17.15 -0.17 9.29
CA SER A 103 -17.02 -0.02 7.85
C SER A 103 -15.71 0.71 7.47
N PHE A 104 -15.24 0.48 6.25
CA PHE A 104 -14.02 1.15 5.76
C PHE A 104 -14.10 2.69 5.83
N PRO A 105 -15.19 3.36 5.41
CA PRO A 105 -15.27 4.82 5.50
C PRO A 105 -15.19 5.35 6.93
N GLU A 106 -15.79 4.66 7.90
CA GLU A 106 -15.73 5.05 9.32
C GLU A 106 -14.29 4.97 9.85
N VAL A 107 -13.60 3.87 9.54
CA VAL A 107 -12.21 3.67 9.98
C VAL A 107 -11.26 4.60 9.25
N SER A 108 -11.47 4.83 7.96
CA SER A 108 -10.70 5.80 7.17
C SER A 108 -10.85 7.21 7.74
N ARG A 109 -12.07 7.61 8.13
CA ARG A 109 -12.31 8.89 8.82
C ARG A 109 -11.59 8.97 10.16
N LEU A 110 -11.62 7.93 10.98
CA LEU A 110 -10.90 7.90 12.26
C LEU A 110 -9.39 8.01 12.07
N CYS A 111 -8.83 7.23 11.12
CA CYS A 111 -7.42 7.30 10.74
C CYS A 111 -7.02 8.71 10.29
N PHE A 112 -7.84 9.35 9.46
CA PHE A 112 -7.53 10.68 8.94
C PHE A 112 -7.65 11.76 10.04
N VAL A 113 -8.77 11.79 10.77
CA VAL A 113 -9.06 12.87 11.73
C VAL A 113 -8.25 12.75 13.02
N LYS A 114 -8.09 11.54 13.57
CA LYS A 114 -7.44 11.35 14.87
C LYS A 114 -5.94 11.04 14.77
N MET A 115 -5.53 10.41 13.67
CA MET A 115 -4.16 9.92 13.54
C MET A 115 -3.39 10.59 12.40
N HIS A 116 -4.04 11.45 11.59
CA HIS A 116 -3.46 12.06 10.39
C HIS A 116 -2.87 11.01 9.43
N LEU A 117 -3.54 9.86 9.31
CA LEU A 117 -3.14 8.76 8.44
C LEU A 117 -4.16 8.59 7.31
N LEU A 118 -3.68 8.54 6.06
CA LEU A 118 -4.54 8.31 4.91
C LEU A 118 -4.63 6.81 4.59
N LEU A 119 -5.71 6.15 5.02
CA LEU A 119 -6.00 4.76 4.69
C LEU A 119 -6.58 4.66 3.27
N ILE A 120 -5.88 3.96 2.37
CA ILE A 120 -6.23 3.85 0.94
C ILE A 120 -6.78 2.48 0.54
N ALA A 121 -6.41 1.42 1.26
CA ALA A 121 -6.79 0.06 0.93
C ALA A 121 -6.78 -0.84 2.16
N ILE A 122 -7.46 -1.98 2.08
CA ILE A 122 -7.38 -3.05 3.07
C ILE A 122 -7.21 -4.40 2.39
N GLU A 123 -6.62 -5.34 3.12
CA GLU A 123 -6.61 -6.76 2.76
C GLU A 123 -7.95 -7.39 3.15
N GLN A 124 -8.59 -8.02 2.17
CA GLN A 124 -9.79 -8.82 2.39
C GLN A 124 -9.43 -10.30 2.36
N LYS A 125 -9.70 -10.97 3.49
CA LYS A 125 -9.56 -12.42 3.58
C LYS A 125 -10.59 -13.11 2.68
N PRO A 126 -10.20 -14.16 1.95
CA PRO A 126 -11.11 -14.86 1.06
C PRO A 126 -12.18 -15.59 1.87
N THR A 127 -13.44 -15.49 1.46
CA THR A 127 -14.57 -16.19 2.09
C THR A 127 -14.69 -17.64 1.67
N VAL A 128 -14.25 -18.00 0.45
CA VAL A 128 -14.24 -19.39 -0.07
C VAL A 128 -13.06 -19.53 -1.03
N HIS A 129 -12.09 -20.40 -0.70
CA HIS A 129 -10.98 -20.88 -1.56
C HIS A 129 -10.47 -19.91 -2.64
N GLY A 130 -10.17 -18.67 -2.24
CA GLY A 130 -9.71 -17.60 -3.12
C GLY A 130 -8.42 -16.98 -2.62
N TYR A 131 -7.81 -16.13 -3.44
CA TYR A 131 -6.66 -15.33 -3.02
C TYR A 131 -7.08 -14.24 -2.03
N CYS A 132 -6.28 -14.01 -0.99
CA CYS A 132 -6.38 -12.82 -0.14
C CYS A 132 -6.12 -11.60 -1.03
N GLY A 133 -7.14 -10.76 -1.20
CA GLY A 133 -7.13 -9.65 -2.16
C GLY A 133 -6.93 -8.31 -1.48
N LEU A 134 -6.10 -7.45 -2.06
CA LEU A 134 -6.06 -6.03 -1.72
C LEU A 134 -7.24 -5.34 -2.39
N VAL A 135 -8.06 -4.62 -1.62
CA VAL A 135 -9.18 -3.85 -2.14
C VAL A 135 -8.92 -2.36 -1.90
N LEU A 136 -8.84 -1.59 -2.99
CA LEU A 136 -8.70 -0.13 -2.96
C LEU A 136 -10.06 0.51 -2.64
N ASN A 137 -10.09 1.37 -1.63
CA ASN A 137 -11.28 2.13 -1.20
C ASN A 137 -12.60 1.32 -1.26
N PRO A 138 -12.73 0.23 -0.46
CA PRO A 138 -13.92 -0.60 -0.49
C PRO A 138 -15.18 0.16 -0.05
N SER A 139 -16.33 -0.35 -0.48
CA SER A 139 -17.64 0.24 -0.14
C SER A 139 -17.96 0.14 1.36
N ALA A 140 -18.90 0.95 1.83
CA ALA A 140 -19.36 0.94 3.22
C ALA A 140 -19.97 -0.41 3.67
N GLN A 141 -20.34 -1.28 2.72
CA GLN A 141 -20.85 -2.62 3.03
C GLN A 141 -19.75 -3.57 3.51
N VAL A 142 -18.49 -3.28 3.16
CA VAL A 142 -17.34 -4.07 3.60
C VAL A 142 -16.99 -3.70 5.03
N LYS A 143 -17.18 -4.66 5.93
CA LYS A 143 -16.78 -4.56 7.33
C LYS A 143 -15.37 -5.06 7.52
N LEU A 144 -14.63 -4.39 8.40
CA LEU A 144 -13.29 -4.82 8.76
C LEU A 144 -13.36 -6.03 9.69
N HIS A 145 -12.40 -6.94 9.53
CA HIS A 145 -12.24 -8.09 10.39
C HIS A 145 -11.05 -7.87 11.33
N LYS A 146 -10.99 -8.70 12.38
CA LYS A 146 -9.80 -8.73 13.24
C LYS A 146 -8.57 -9.10 12.43
N ASN A 147 -7.44 -8.49 12.80
CA ASN A 147 -6.17 -8.70 12.11
C ASN A 147 -6.26 -8.44 10.58
N THR A 148 -6.98 -7.38 10.18
CA THR A 148 -6.99 -6.86 8.79
C THR A 148 -5.74 -6.01 8.55
N LEU A 149 -5.06 -6.21 7.42
CA LEU A 149 -3.95 -5.37 6.98
C LEU A 149 -4.48 -4.13 6.26
N GLY A 150 -4.05 -2.94 6.70
CA GLY A 150 -4.34 -1.66 6.05
C GLY A 150 -3.15 -1.15 5.25
N PHE A 151 -3.45 -0.45 4.15
CA PHE A 151 -2.47 0.25 3.31
C PHE A 151 -2.66 1.75 3.51
N PHE A 152 -1.59 2.44 3.89
CA PHE A 152 -1.60 3.83 4.29
C PHE A 152 -0.64 4.66 3.45
N ILE A 153 -0.97 5.94 3.26
CA ILE A 153 -0.02 6.97 2.84
C ILE A 153 0.33 7.79 4.09
N ALA A 154 1.60 7.75 4.49
CA ALA A 154 2.12 8.49 5.65
C ALA A 154 3.63 8.74 5.53
N GLU A 155 4.21 9.57 6.40
CA GLU A 155 5.63 9.91 6.34
C GLU A 155 6.53 8.82 6.92
N SER A 156 6.07 8.04 7.90
CA SER A 156 6.90 7.00 8.53
C SER A 156 6.12 5.82 9.10
N ALA A 157 6.80 4.66 9.18
CA ALA A 157 6.24 3.46 9.84
C ALA A 157 5.96 3.66 11.34
N LYS A 158 6.58 4.67 11.98
CA LYS A 158 6.29 5.03 13.37
C LYS A 158 4.90 5.64 13.51
N GLU A 159 4.50 6.49 12.56
CA GLU A 159 3.18 7.13 12.57
C GLU A 159 2.07 6.12 12.30
N VAL A 160 2.28 5.22 11.33
CA VAL A 160 1.27 4.21 10.96
C VAL A 160 1.03 3.21 12.10
N ARG A 161 2.04 2.93 12.94
CA ARG A 161 1.86 2.09 14.14
C ARG A 161 0.76 2.58 15.10
N ARG A 162 0.40 3.87 15.07
CA ARG A 162 -0.74 4.38 15.84
C ARG A 162 -2.06 3.68 15.50
N ALA A 163 -2.25 3.29 14.24
CA ALA A 163 -3.45 2.56 13.80
C ALA A 163 -3.54 1.15 14.41
N PHE A 164 -2.41 0.55 14.80
CA PHE A 164 -2.38 -0.75 15.47
C PHE A 164 -2.70 -0.63 16.96
N PHE A 165 -2.21 0.42 17.62
CA PHE A 165 -2.41 0.66 19.06
C PHE A 165 -3.66 1.49 19.39
N TYR A 166 -4.49 1.82 18.40
CA TYR A 166 -5.70 2.57 18.64
C TYR A 166 -6.65 1.77 19.54
N CYS A 167 -7.13 2.40 20.62
CA CYS A 167 -8.16 1.84 21.47
C CYS A 167 -9.29 2.87 21.62
N THR A 168 -10.53 2.44 21.39
CA THR A 168 -11.70 3.31 21.45
C THR A 168 -11.95 3.79 22.87
N SER A 169 -11.73 2.95 23.88
CA SER A 169 -11.91 3.31 25.30
C SER A 169 -10.83 4.26 25.82
N CYS A 170 -9.61 4.17 25.29
CA CYS A 170 -8.49 5.01 25.77
C CYS A 170 -8.31 6.30 24.95
N HIS A 171 -8.67 6.28 23.67
CA HIS A 171 -8.38 7.36 22.71
C HIS A 171 -9.67 7.94 22.09
N SER A 172 -10.84 7.74 22.71
CA SER A 172 -12.12 8.35 22.30
C SER A 172 -12.03 9.87 22.24
N ASP A 173 -11.45 10.47 23.28
CA ASP A 173 -11.48 11.92 23.52
C ASP A 173 -10.17 12.63 23.18
N VAL A 174 -9.18 11.87 22.70
CA VAL A 174 -7.89 12.43 22.31
C VAL A 174 -7.99 12.95 20.87
N HIS A 175 -8.01 14.27 20.74
CA HIS A 175 -7.81 14.97 19.47
C HIS A 175 -6.32 15.32 19.36
N VAL A 176 -5.57 14.55 18.55
CA VAL A 176 -4.14 14.76 18.28
C VAL A 176 -3.94 15.75 17.14
#